data_AF-W6YEW7-F1
#
_entry.id   AF-W6YEW7-F1
#
_cell.length_a   1.000
_cell.length_b   1.000
_cell.length_c   1.000
_cell.angle_alpha   90.00
_cell.angle_beta   90.00
_cell.angle_gamma   90.00
#
_symmetry.space_group_name_H-M   'P 1'
#
loop_
_entity.id
_entity.type
_entity.pdbx_description
1 polymer ?
#
loop_
_entity_poly.entity_id
_entity_poly.type
_entity_poly.pdbx_seq_one_letter_code
_entity_poly.pdbx_strand_id
1 'polypeptide(L)'
;MVSNKPNAFNPPSVVEPPPTYSQVCVTPIVASSALVTLAGQTGLQKDGTVPSGIKAQAKAAYESIYKCLEAAGATPRDIVFVRHYIVKETGDKEQDAKDVVERGWGEEWIEFMDKKADGHRPPDTVVGVASLALGKLLYECEVTAMISR
;
A
#
# COMPACT_ATOMS: atom_id res chain seq x y z
N MET A 1 -2.71 17.15 23.43
CA MET A 1 -3.03 17.75 22.11
C MET A 1 -3.73 16.68 21.29
N VAL A 2 -4.77 17.04 20.53
CA VAL A 2 -5.40 16.09 19.60
C VAL A 2 -4.38 15.75 18.51
N SER A 3 -4.19 14.46 18.22
CA SER A 3 -3.26 14.03 17.18
C SER A 3 -3.78 14.48 15.81
N ASN A 4 -2.92 15.12 15.00
CA ASN A 4 -3.22 15.43 13.59
C ASN A 4 -2.92 14.25 12.66
N LYS A 5 -2.61 13.07 13.21
CA LYS A 5 -2.34 11.85 12.43
C LYS A 5 -3.64 11.22 11.92
N PRO A 6 -3.58 10.45 10.83
CA PRO A 6 -4.72 9.68 10.35
C PRO A 6 -5.24 8.70 11.43
N ASN A 7 -6.55 8.69 11.65
CA ASN A 7 -7.24 7.75 12.53
C ASN A 7 -8.07 6.79 11.70
N ALA A 8 -7.68 5.51 11.66
CA ALA A 8 -8.39 4.47 10.92
C ALA A 8 -9.17 3.55 11.87
N PHE A 9 -10.39 3.16 11.48
CA PHE A 9 -11.28 2.34 12.30
C PHE A 9 -12.34 1.59 11.48
N ASN A 10 -12.95 0.58 12.09
CA ASN A 10 -14.03 -0.22 11.51
C ASN A 10 -15.36 0.09 12.22
N PRO A 11 -16.36 0.62 11.50
CA PRO A 11 -17.70 0.77 12.05
C PRO A 11 -18.34 -0.60 12.34
N PRO A 12 -19.04 -0.79 13.47
CA PRO A 12 -19.66 -2.08 13.80
C PRO A 12 -20.86 -2.44 12.90
N SER A 13 -21.35 -1.49 12.10
CA SER A 13 -22.48 -1.66 11.18
C SER A 13 -22.07 -2.11 9.77
N VAL A 14 -20.79 -2.30 9.51
CA VAL A 14 -20.28 -2.82 8.23
C VAL A 14 -19.49 -4.11 8.45
N VAL A 15 -19.23 -4.85 7.38
CA VAL A 15 -18.47 -6.11 7.44
C VAL A 15 -17.05 -5.84 7.94
N GLU A 16 -16.58 -6.67 8.88
CA GLU A 16 -15.20 -6.62 9.36
C GLU A 16 -14.23 -6.89 8.18
N PRO A 17 -13.28 -5.99 7.91
CA PRO A 17 -12.35 -6.17 6.81
C PRO A 17 -11.25 -7.19 7.14
N PRO A 18 -10.53 -7.70 6.13
CA PRO A 18 -9.24 -8.34 6.30
C PRO A 18 -8.26 -7.48 7.12
N PRO A 19 -7.24 -8.09 7.77
CA PRO A 19 -6.29 -7.38 8.63
C PRO A 19 -5.34 -6.40 7.89
N THR A 20 -5.47 -6.25 6.57
CA THR A 20 -4.64 -5.36 5.74
C THR A 20 -5.11 -3.90 5.76
N TYR A 21 -6.38 -3.63 6.11
CA TYR A 21 -6.94 -2.28 6.11
C TYR A 21 -8.02 -2.09 7.19
N SER A 22 -8.45 -0.84 7.36
CA SER A 22 -9.67 -0.48 8.07
C SER A 22 -10.64 0.23 7.14
N GLN A 23 -11.94 0.08 7.38
CA GLN A 23 -12.99 0.57 6.48
C GLN A 23 -12.98 2.10 6.33
N VAL A 24 -12.65 2.83 7.41
CA VAL A 24 -12.69 4.29 7.46
C VAL A 24 -11.37 4.85 7.92
N CYS A 25 -10.94 5.99 7.36
CA CYS A 25 -9.89 6.82 7.93
C CYS A 25 -10.28 8.29 7.94
N VAL A 26 -10.14 8.92 9.10
CA VAL A 26 -10.35 10.35 9.30
C VAL A 26 -9.01 11.01 9.60
N THR A 27 -8.65 12.02 8.81
CA THR A 27 -7.45 12.82 9.05
C THR A 27 -7.84 14.29 9.20
N PRO A 28 -7.54 14.93 10.35
CA PRO A 28 -7.78 16.36 10.51
C PRO A 28 -7.02 17.17 9.47
N ILE A 29 -7.70 18.12 8.82
CA ILE A 29 -7.07 19.10 7.93
C ILE A 29 -6.95 20.42 8.69
N VAL A 30 -5.72 20.85 8.90
CA VAL A 30 -5.37 22.10 9.58
C VAL A 30 -4.61 23.03 8.63
N ALA A 31 -4.38 24.28 9.04
CA ALA A 31 -3.73 25.28 8.19
C ALA A 31 -2.33 24.86 7.70
N SER A 32 -1.62 24.00 8.45
CA SER A 32 -0.30 23.49 8.07
C SER A 32 -0.33 22.12 7.40
N SER A 33 -1.51 21.60 7.06
CA SER A 33 -1.63 20.32 6.38
C SER A 33 -1.11 20.37 4.94
N ALA A 34 -0.46 19.30 4.51
CA ALA A 34 -0.04 19.08 3.13
C ALA A 34 -0.45 17.69 2.66
N LEU A 35 -1.01 17.63 1.45
CA LEU A 35 -1.31 16.39 0.74
C LEU A 35 -0.04 15.87 0.04
N VAL A 36 0.25 14.60 0.24
CA VAL A 36 1.38 13.90 -0.38
C VAL A 36 0.81 12.79 -1.26
N THR A 37 1.03 12.90 -2.57
CA THR A 37 0.64 11.90 -3.57
C THR A 37 1.88 11.27 -4.17
N LEU A 38 1.90 9.93 -4.28
CA LEU A 38 2.97 9.18 -4.91
C LEU A 38 2.47 8.61 -6.24
N ALA A 39 3.35 8.53 -7.24
CA ALA A 39 3.12 7.63 -8.37
C ALA A 39 3.09 6.17 -7.87
N GLY A 40 2.41 5.29 -8.60
CA GLY A 40 2.39 3.86 -8.29
C GLY A 40 3.81 3.28 -8.23
N GLN A 41 4.13 2.67 -7.09
CA GLN A 41 5.43 2.02 -6.86
C GLN A 41 5.33 0.55 -7.19
N THR A 42 6.36 0.01 -7.84
CA THR A 42 6.36 -1.36 -8.38
C THR A 42 7.58 -2.14 -7.87
N GLY A 43 7.75 -3.38 -8.33
CA GLY A 43 8.97 -4.16 -8.10
C GLY A 43 10.22 -3.64 -8.82
N LEU A 44 10.12 -2.64 -9.71
CA LEU A 44 11.26 -2.13 -10.47
C LEU A 44 12.30 -1.43 -9.58
N GLN A 45 13.54 -1.93 -9.62
CA GLN A 45 14.65 -1.37 -8.86
C GLN A 45 15.46 -0.35 -9.69
N LYS A 46 16.27 0.46 -9.01
CA LYS A 46 17.12 1.50 -9.65
C LYS A 46 18.12 0.94 -10.67
N ASP A 47 18.54 -0.32 -10.50
CA ASP A 47 19.43 -1.03 -11.43
C ASP A 47 18.68 -1.66 -12.62
N GLY A 48 17.36 -1.45 -12.72
CA GLY A 48 16.51 -1.99 -13.79
C GLY A 48 16.02 -3.42 -13.54
N THR A 49 16.45 -4.07 -12.45
CA THR A 49 16.00 -5.41 -12.08
C THR A 49 14.57 -5.41 -11.54
N VAL A 50 13.90 -6.55 -11.61
CA VAL A 50 12.58 -6.78 -11.02
C VAL A 50 12.64 -8.12 -10.29
N PRO A 51 12.39 -8.18 -8.97
CA PRO A 51 12.33 -9.42 -8.23
C PRO A 51 11.26 -10.38 -8.79
N SER A 52 11.51 -11.68 -8.66
CA SER A 52 10.56 -12.69 -9.12
C SER A 52 9.39 -12.84 -8.14
N GLY A 53 8.17 -12.89 -8.69
CA GLY A 53 6.93 -13.13 -7.94
C GLY A 53 6.35 -11.91 -7.23
N ILE A 54 5.04 -11.96 -6.99
CA ILE A 54 4.26 -10.86 -6.39
C ILE A 54 4.81 -10.46 -5.02
N LYS A 55 5.11 -11.43 -4.14
CA LYS A 55 5.58 -11.17 -2.78
C LYS A 55 6.86 -10.33 -2.75
N ALA A 56 7.86 -10.70 -3.54
CA ALA A 56 9.13 -9.96 -3.59
C ALA A 56 8.97 -8.59 -4.26
N GLN A 57 8.11 -8.47 -5.28
CA GLN A 57 7.81 -7.18 -5.91
C GLN A 57 7.03 -6.24 -4.97
N ALA A 58 6.10 -6.77 -4.16
CA ALA A 58 5.37 -6.00 -3.17
C ALA A 58 6.31 -5.40 -2.12
N LYS A 59 7.22 -6.21 -1.56
CA LYS A 59 8.26 -5.73 -0.64
C LYS A 59 9.11 -4.61 -1.24
N ALA A 60 9.55 -4.80 -2.50
CA ALA A 60 10.29 -3.79 -3.25
C ALA A 60 9.49 -2.48 -3.47
N ALA A 61 8.19 -2.59 -3.75
CA ALA A 61 7.30 -1.45 -3.90
C ALA A 61 7.14 -0.69 -2.56
N TYR A 62 6.96 -1.40 -1.45
CA TYR A 62 6.82 -0.78 -0.12
C TYR A 62 8.09 -0.06 0.32
N GLU A 63 9.27 -0.61 0.03
CA GLU A 63 10.54 0.09 0.27
C GLU A 63 10.68 1.36 -0.56
N SER A 64 10.13 1.38 -1.78
CA SER A 64 10.12 2.57 -2.63
C SER A 64 9.11 3.61 -2.11
N ILE A 65 7.93 3.17 -1.65
CA ILE A 65 6.94 4.00 -0.96
C ILE A 65 7.57 4.67 0.26
N TYR A 66 8.27 3.91 1.11
CA TYR A 66 8.96 4.45 2.28
C TYR A 66 9.91 5.59 1.90
N LYS A 67 10.76 5.38 0.88
CA LYS A 67 11.72 6.41 0.41
C LYS A 67 11.02 7.64 -0.16
N CYS A 68 9.92 7.46 -0.89
CA CYS A 68 9.14 8.58 -1.44
C CYS A 68 8.45 9.39 -0.34
N LEU A 69 7.90 8.73 0.68
CA LEU A 69 7.32 9.39 1.85
C LEU A 69 8.39 10.16 2.62
N GLU A 70 9.54 9.53 2.90
CA GLU A 70 10.68 10.16 3.59
C GLU A 70 11.15 11.43 2.86
N ALA A 71 11.24 11.39 1.53
CA ALA A 71 11.59 12.55 0.71
C ALA A 71 10.58 13.72 0.80
N ALA A 72 9.32 13.43 1.12
CA ALA A 72 8.27 14.43 1.34
C ALA A 72 8.18 14.93 2.80
N GLY A 73 8.99 14.36 3.70
CA GLY A 73 8.90 14.58 5.15
C GLY A 73 7.74 13.84 5.83
N ALA A 74 7.23 12.78 5.20
CA ALA A 74 6.17 11.92 5.69
C ALA A 74 6.72 10.57 6.17
N THR A 75 5.93 9.83 6.94
CA THR A 75 6.21 8.42 7.28
C THR A 75 5.03 7.53 6.84
N PRO A 76 5.18 6.19 6.84
CA PRO A 76 4.05 5.30 6.58
C PRO A 76 2.87 5.47 7.53
N ARG A 77 3.07 6.05 8.72
CA ARG A 77 1.98 6.41 9.65
C ARG A 77 1.07 7.52 9.10
N ASP A 78 1.55 8.31 8.14
CA ASP A 78 0.81 9.40 7.51
C ASP A 78 -0.06 8.97 6.33
N ILE A 79 0.01 7.70 5.93
CA ILE A 79 -0.81 7.17 4.83
C ILE A 79 -2.28 7.22 5.21
N VAL A 80 -3.11 7.77 4.32
CA VAL A 80 -4.56 7.91 4.48
C VAL A 80 -5.34 6.98 3.57
N PHE A 81 -4.74 6.52 2.46
CA PHE A 81 -5.39 5.63 1.50
C PHE A 81 -4.37 4.84 0.68
N VAL A 82 -4.72 3.62 0.31
CA VAL A 82 -3.85 2.70 -0.46
C VAL A 82 -4.62 2.04 -1.60
N ARG A 83 -3.97 1.82 -2.74
CA ARG A 83 -4.48 0.99 -3.83
C ARG A 83 -3.43 -0.02 -4.26
N HIS A 84 -3.84 -1.29 -4.27
CA HIS A 84 -3.03 -2.42 -4.69
C HIS A 84 -3.51 -2.92 -6.05
N TYR A 85 -2.62 -2.95 -7.03
CA TYR A 85 -2.87 -3.49 -8.36
C TYR A 85 -2.06 -4.77 -8.55
N ILE A 86 -2.75 -5.88 -8.86
CA ILE A 86 -2.16 -7.21 -8.91
C ILE A 86 -2.50 -7.86 -10.24
N VAL A 87 -1.49 -8.29 -10.98
CA VAL A 87 -1.69 -8.93 -12.29
C VAL A 87 -2.35 -10.30 -12.09
N LYS A 88 -3.43 -10.53 -12.86
CA LYS A 88 -4.23 -11.78 -12.79
C LYS A 88 -3.51 -12.97 -13.41
N GLU A 89 -2.87 -12.78 -14.56
CA GLU A 89 -2.17 -13.81 -15.32
C GLU A 89 -0.66 -13.59 -15.20
N THR A 90 -0.04 -14.29 -14.26
CA THR A 90 1.37 -14.13 -13.92
C THR A 90 2.27 -15.08 -14.72
N GLY A 91 1.69 -16.12 -15.33
CA GLY A 91 2.43 -17.21 -15.97
C GLY A 91 2.84 -18.31 -14.98
N ASP A 92 2.58 -18.12 -13.69
CA ASP A 92 2.68 -19.14 -12.65
C ASP A 92 1.29 -19.70 -12.35
N LYS A 93 1.06 -20.96 -12.74
CA LYS A 93 -0.24 -21.63 -12.60
C LYS A 93 -0.72 -21.71 -11.14
N GLU A 94 0.20 -21.83 -10.18
CA GLU A 94 -0.18 -21.92 -8.77
C GLU A 94 -0.63 -20.56 -8.22
N GLN A 95 -0.01 -19.47 -8.68
CA GLN A 95 -0.45 -18.12 -8.34
C GLN A 95 -1.75 -17.76 -9.06
N ASP A 96 -1.86 -18.14 -10.33
CA ASP A 96 -3.02 -17.80 -11.17
C ASP A 96 -4.30 -18.51 -10.74
N ALA A 97 -4.18 -19.66 -10.06
CA ALA A 97 -5.30 -20.37 -9.44
C ALA A 97 -5.87 -19.71 -8.18
N LYS A 98 -5.15 -18.72 -7.59
CA LYS A 98 -5.56 -18.01 -6.38
C LYS A 98 -6.27 -16.70 -6.71
N ASP A 99 -7.21 -16.30 -5.87
CA ASP A 99 -7.73 -14.93 -5.90
C ASP A 99 -6.59 -13.95 -5.61
N VAL A 100 -6.65 -12.76 -6.21
CA VAL A 100 -5.55 -11.78 -6.13
C VAL A 100 -5.22 -11.37 -4.68
N VAL A 101 -6.22 -11.40 -3.78
CA VAL A 101 -6.06 -11.11 -2.36
C VAL A 101 -5.22 -12.16 -1.62
N GLU A 102 -5.10 -13.38 -2.15
CA GLU A 102 -4.42 -14.52 -1.52
C GLU A 102 -2.98 -14.73 -2.06
N ARG A 103 -2.49 -13.83 -2.92
CA ARG A 103 -1.18 -13.97 -3.60
C ARG A 103 0.02 -13.46 -2.77
N GLY A 104 -0.12 -13.40 -1.45
CA GLY A 104 0.97 -13.16 -0.49
C GLY A 104 1.45 -11.71 -0.32
N TRP A 105 0.90 -10.74 -1.06
CA TRP A 105 1.26 -9.32 -0.91
C TRP A 105 0.80 -8.71 0.42
N GLY A 106 -0.31 -9.22 0.98
CA GLY A 106 -0.93 -8.68 2.20
C GLY A 106 -0.11 -8.95 3.46
N GLU A 107 0.58 -10.09 3.54
CA GLU A 107 1.50 -10.42 4.64
C GLU A 107 2.66 -9.40 4.70
N GLU A 108 3.24 -9.10 3.54
CA GLU A 108 4.32 -8.11 3.42
C GLU A 108 3.83 -6.70 3.76
N TRP A 109 2.58 -6.37 3.43
CA TRP A 109 1.97 -5.08 3.77
C TRP A 109 1.76 -4.94 5.28
N ILE A 110 1.21 -5.98 5.92
CA ILE A 110 1.03 -6.04 7.36
C ILE A 110 2.37 -5.87 8.07
N GLU A 111 3.39 -6.64 7.69
CA GLU A 111 4.73 -6.56 8.28
C GLU A 111 5.34 -5.16 8.11
N PHE A 112 5.20 -4.57 6.93
CA PHE A 112 5.68 -3.21 6.65
C PHE A 112 5.00 -2.18 7.56
N MET A 113 3.67 -2.21 7.67
CA MET A 113 2.90 -1.25 8.46
C MET A 113 3.11 -1.46 9.97
N ASP A 114 3.28 -2.69 10.43
CA ASP A 114 3.60 -2.96 11.83
C ASP A 114 4.97 -2.41 12.22
N LYS A 115 5.96 -2.53 11.33
CA LYS A 115 7.34 -2.06 11.59
C LYS A 115 7.53 -0.56 11.37
N LYS A 116 6.80 0.05 10.43
CA LYS A 116 7.07 1.41 9.95
C LYS A 116 5.93 2.41 10.21
N ALA A 117 4.77 1.93 10.66
CA ALA A 117 3.56 2.73 10.83
C ALA A 117 2.83 2.46 12.15
N ASP A 118 3.50 1.86 13.15
CA ASP A 118 2.92 1.52 14.45
C ASP A 118 1.61 0.71 14.34
N GLY A 119 1.54 -0.19 13.36
CA GLY A 119 0.35 -1.02 13.12
C GLY A 119 -0.83 -0.29 12.47
N HIS A 120 -0.65 0.92 11.96
CA HIS A 120 -1.70 1.66 11.24
C HIS A 120 -2.22 0.88 10.03
N ARG A 121 -3.52 1.00 9.76
CA ARG A 121 -4.24 0.30 8.68
C ARG A 121 -5.18 1.27 7.96
N PRO A 122 -4.67 2.12 7.04
CA PRO A 122 -5.52 2.98 6.24
C PRO A 122 -6.44 2.14 5.34
N PRO A 123 -7.60 2.67 4.90
CA PRO A 123 -8.43 2.04 3.89
C PRO A 123 -7.62 1.71 2.64
N ASP A 124 -7.89 0.53 2.09
CA ASP A 124 -7.27 0.06 0.86
C ASP A 124 -8.31 -0.28 -0.22
N THR A 125 -7.81 -0.56 -1.40
CA THR A 125 -8.57 -1.26 -2.45
C THR A 125 -7.62 -2.17 -3.19
N VAL A 126 -8.04 -3.42 -3.39
CA VAL A 126 -7.28 -4.44 -4.12
C VAL A 126 -7.94 -4.70 -5.46
N VAL A 127 -7.18 -4.54 -6.55
CA VAL A 127 -7.68 -4.66 -7.92
C VAL A 127 -6.86 -5.67 -8.70
N GLY A 128 -7.52 -6.70 -9.22
CA GLY A 128 -6.94 -7.61 -10.20
C GLY A 128 -6.89 -6.97 -11.58
N VAL A 129 -5.70 -6.71 -12.12
CA VAL A 129 -5.48 -6.05 -13.42
C VAL A 129 -5.05 -7.04 -14.50
N ALA A 130 -5.31 -6.70 -15.77
CA ALA A 130 -4.86 -7.50 -16.90
C ALA A 130 -3.33 -7.43 -17.09
N SER A 131 -2.76 -6.24 -16.88
CA SER A 131 -1.32 -6.00 -16.99
C SER A 131 -0.92 -4.72 -16.26
N LEU A 132 0.38 -4.53 -16.09
CA LEU A 132 1.03 -3.29 -15.66
C LEU A 132 1.92 -2.74 -16.79
N ALA A 133 2.64 -1.66 -16.54
CA ALA A 133 3.45 -0.96 -17.54
C ALA A 133 4.51 -1.83 -18.25
N LEU A 134 5.01 -2.89 -17.58
CA LEU A 134 5.95 -3.85 -18.15
C LEU A 134 5.45 -5.27 -17.88
N GLY A 135 5.60 -6.18 -18.84
CA GLY A 135 5.12 -7.58 -18.70
C GLY A 135 5.75 -8.37 -17.54
N LYS A 136 6.90 -7.93 -17.02
CA LYS A 136 7.55 -8.53 -15.84
C LYS A 136 7.04 -8.00 -14.49
N LEU A 137 6.26 -6.91 -14.49
CA LEU A 137 5.68 -6.34 -13.29
C LEU A 137 4.37 -7.05 -12.98
N LEU A 138 4.27 -7.57 -11.77
CA LEU A 138 3.11 -8.33 -11.29
C LEU A 138 2.38 -7.60 -10.16
N TYR A 139 3.00 -6.56 -9.60
CA TYR A 139 2.49 -5.81 -8.47
C TYR A 139 2.83 -4.32 -8.56
N GLU A 140 1.82 -3.48 -8.29
CA GLU A 140 1.95 -2.04 -8.15
C GLU A 140 1.13 -1.55 -6.96
N CYS A 141 1.65 -0.59 -6.19
CA CYS A 141 1.00 -0.02 -5.03
C CYS A 141 1.06 1.51 -5.08
N GLU A 142 -0.10 2.13 -4.94
CA GLU A 142 -0.27 3.57 -4.87
C GLU A 142 -0.73 3.97 -3.47
N VAL A 143 -0.15 5.04 -2.94
CA VAL A 143 -0.51 5.56 -1.63
C VAL A 143 -0.73 7.07 -1.68
N THR A 144 -1.67 7.52 -0.86
CA THR A 144 -1.86 8.94 -0.55
C THR A 144 -1.60 9.12 0.94
N ALA A 145 -0.89 10.18 1.30
CA ALA A 145 -0.58 10.52 2.68
C ALA A 145 -0.90 12.00 2.97
N MET A 146 -1.06 12.32 4.25
CA MET A 146 -1.31 13.66 4.73
C MET A 146 -0.38 13.95 5.91
N ILE A 147 0.35 15.04 5.83
CA ILE A 147 1.21 15.53 6.92
C ILE A 147 0.71 16.87 7.42
N SER A 148 1.11 17.27 8.62
CA SER A 148 0.99 18.64 9.12
C SER A 148 2.38 19.16 9.43
N ARG A 149 2.73 20.34 8.90
CA ARG A 149 4.02 20.99 9.11
C ARG A 149 3.99 21.98 10.27
#